data_AF-A0A1I1HUS0-F1
#
_entry.id   AF-A0A1I1HUS0-F1
#
_cell.length_a   1.000
_cell.length_b   1.000
_cell.length_c   1.000
_cell.angle_alpha   90.00
_cell.angle_beta   90.00
_cell.angle_gamma   90.00
#
_symmetry.space_group_name_H-M   'P 1'
#
loop_
_entity.id
_entity.type
_entity.pdbx_description
1 polymer ?
#
loop_
_entity_poly.entity_id
_entity_poly.type
_entity_poly.pdbx_seq_one_letter_code
_entity_poly.pdbx_strand_id
1 'polypeptide(L)'
;SNNSITQTMTSISSTAQSMSNTLSWTMSHGGNNDTTFGPKAPASPRKGNVWYKQLDNGTTELYYWDGNAWVLSAKTDSQWQKNRAEQSGDHTRFDGPDEPKNAQQGDIWFKEDVNEKNGIAMYSYSGKTWVKFNGMTDANMLQEGNIDASRINVLNLDAGNITAGTLSANFIKGGQIDASQIDVINLNVNSLVGNVSQFIKSNWNGEYQSVSIEWSGMTVSTGDMKTSFNNYGINFDYRGRSIGYIGRSTLVGNDNVVGMSFNLNSDGDYFSWSAKDKGDPNGNYPMKMAWYRQGLPNTRAGFVFSDDVNFDNAITIRGSADVSGMLATMAYYKSQGATFVIPTSVGDGQTIGSYVYV
;
A
#
# COMPACT_ATOMS: atom_id res chain seq x y z
N SER A 1 26.49 -61.10 -99.91
CA SER A 1 25.17 -60.55 -99.58
C SER A 1 24.71 -60.75 -98.12
N ASN A 2 25.51 -61.27 -97.16
CA ASN A 2 25.02 -61.49 -95.78
C ASN A 2 25.44 -60.46 -94.71
N ASN A 3 26.41 -59.56 -94.96
CA ASN A 3 26.87 -58.60 -93.92
C ASN A 3 26.03 -57.31 -93.82
N SER A 4 25.20 -56.98 -94.81
CA SER A 4 24.41 -55.73 -94.82
C SER A 4 23.16 -55.80 -93.94
N ILE A 5 22.50 -56.96 -93.90
CA ILE A 5 21.22 -57.17 -93.17
C ILE A 5 21.45 -57.18 -91.65
N THR A 6 22.54 -57.81 -91.18
CA THR A 6 22.86 -57.86 -89.74
C THR A 6 23.19 -56.46 -89.19
N GLN A 7 23.94 -55.65 -89.95
CA GLN A 7 24.26 -54.27 -89.56
C GLN A 7 23.02 -53.35 -89.51
N THR A 8 22.05 -53.59 -90.39
CA THR A 8 20.76 -52.85 -90.35
C THR A 8 19.87 -53.30 -89.18
N MET A 9 19.84 -54.59 -88.83
CA MET A 9 19.05 -55.04 -87.67
C MET A 9 19.59 -54.51 -86.34
N THR A 10 20.92 -54.46 -86.16
CA THR A 10 21.51 -53.93 -84.91
C THR A 10 21.26 -52.44 -84.74
N SER A 11 21.31 -51.65 -85.82
CA SER A 11 21.03 -50.21 -85.77
C SER A 11 19.54 -49.90 -85.57
N ILE A 12 18.64 -50.73 -86.11
CA ILE A 12 17.20 -50.62 -85.85
C ILE A 12 16.89 -50.89 -84.38
N SER A 13 17.52 -51.91 -83.77
CA SER A 13 17.28 -52.26 -82.36
C SER A 13 17.76 -51.17 -81.39
N SER A 14 18.91 -50.53 -81.65
CA SER A 14 19.40 -49.40 -80.83
C SER A 14 18.54 -48.14 -81.00
N THR A 15 18.00 -47.92 -82.20
CA THR A 15 17.08 -46.80 -82.48
C THR A 15 15.74 -47.00 -81.78
N ALA A 16 15.21 -48.22 -81.76
CA ALA A 16 13.98 -48.56 -81.05
C ALA A 16 14.11 -48.37 -79.52
N GLN A 17 15.25 -48.75 -78.94
CA GLN A 17 15.53 -48.54 -77.51
C GLN A 17 15.59 -47.04 -77.15
N SER A 18 16.21 -46.23 -78.02
CA SER A 18 16.31 -44.77 -77.82
C SER A 18 14.95 -44.09 -77.94
N MET A 19 14.13 -44.49 -78.91
CA MET A 19 12.75 -43.99 -79.06
C MET A 19 11.88 -44.31 -77.85
N SER A 20 12.01 -45.52 -77.27
CA SER A 20 11.25 -45.90 -76.06
C SER A 20 11.59 -45.01 -74.86
N ASN A 21 12.88 -44.70 -74.66
CA ASN A 21 13.31 -43.84 -73.55
C ASN A 21 12.87 -42.38 -73.75
N THR A 22 12.86 -41.88 -74.99
CA THR A 22 12.35 -40.54 -75.30
C THR A 22 10.83 -40.43 -75.12
N LEU A 23 10.07 -41.49 -75.46
CA LEU A 23 8.62 -41.52 -75.28
C LEU A 23 8.22 -41.52 -73.80
N SER A 24 8.93 -42.25 -72.92
CA SER A 24 8.68 -42.24 -71.47
C SER A 24 9.04 -40.91 -70.80
N TRP A 25 10.10 -40.23 -71.27
CA TRP A 25 10.46 -38.90 -70.78
C TRP A 25 9.45 -37.82 -71.20
N THR A 26 8.97 -37.87 -72.45
CA THR A 26 7.99 -36.91 -72.99
C THR A 26 6.59 -37.07 -72.37
N MET A 27 6.21 -38.29 -71.96
CA MET A 27 4.93 -38.54 -71.28
C MET A 27 4.90 -38.12 -69.81
N SER A 28 6.05 -38.07 -69.12
CA SER A 28 6.10 -37.74 -67.68
C SER A 28 6.38 -36.27 -67.39
N HIS A 29 6.90 -35.48 -68.35
CA HIS A 29 7.29 -34.09 -68.14
C HIS A 29 6.85 -33.16 -69.28
N GLY A 30 5.53 -33.06 -69.47
CA GLY A 30 4.91 -31.81 -69.90
C GLY A 30 5.35 -31.28 -71.27
N GLY A 31 5.18 -32.09 -72.31
CA GLY A 31 5.16 -31.61 -73.69
C GLY A 31 4.04 -30.59 -73.91
N ASN A 32 4.37 -29.31 -73.74
CA ASN A 32 3.69 -28.09 -74.22
C ASN A 32 2.19 -27.99 -73.90
N ASN A 33 1.85 -27.39 -72.75
CA ASN A 33 0.57 -26.72 -72.59
C ASN A 33 0.56 -25.48 -73.50
N ASP A 34 -0.01 -25.62 -74.69
CA ASP A 34 -0.07 -24.54 -75.67
C ASP A 34 -0.78 -23.31 -75.08
N THR A 35 -0.08 -22.18 -75.12
CA THR A 35 -0.61 -20.87 -74.77
C THR A 35 -0.97 -20.16 -76.05
N THR A 36 -2.23 -19.75 -76.16
CA THR A 36 -2.77 -19.11 -77.38
C THR A 36 -3.29 -17.73 -77.05
N PHE A 37 -3.18 -16.81 -78.01
CA PHE A 37 -3.63 -15.43 -77.86
C PHE A 37 -4.50 -15.03 -79.03
N GLY A 38 -5.65 -14.41 -78.76
CA GLY A 38 -6.52 -13.86 -79.79
C GLY A 38 -7.99 -13.78 -79.39
N PRO A 39 -8.82 -13.14 -80.24
CA PRO A 39 -10.23 -12.87 -79.91
C PRO A 39 -11.14 -14.10 -80.00
N LYS A 40 -10.71 -15.19 -80.66
CA LYS A 40 -11.48 -16.42 -80.85
C LYS A 40 -10.82 -17.59 -80.13
N ALA A 41 -11.66 -18.45 -79.55
CA ALA A 41 -11.20 -19.64 -78.84
C ALA A 41 -10.45 -20.60 -79.79
N PRO A 42 -9.32 -21.18 -79.35
CA PRO A 42 -8.57 -22.15 -80.13
C PRO A 42 -9.40 -23.41 -80.44
N ALA A 43 -9.25 -23.94 -81.66
CA ALA A 43 -9.86 -25.21 -82.05
C ALA A 43 -8.98 -26.39 -81.61
N SER A 44 -9.61 -27.47 -81.11
CA SER A 44 -8.96 -28.70 -80.61
C SER A 44 -8.05 -28.54 -79.37
N PRO A 45 -8.54 -27.94 -78.27
CA PRO A 45 -7.75 -27.76 -77.05
C PRO A 45 -7.48 -29.07 -76.29
N ARG A 46 -6.34 -29.14 -75.62
CA ARG A 46 -5.95 -30.22 -74.69
C ARG A 46 -6.11 -29.74 -73.25
N LYS A 47 -6.47 -30.65 -72.33
CA LYS A 47 -6.64 -30.32 -70.91
C LYS A 47 -5.37 -29.68 -70.37
N GLY A 48 -5.49 -28.49 -69.77
CA GLY A 48 -4.38 -27.67 -69.29
C GLY A 48 -3.87 -26.61 -70.29
N ASN A 49 -4.40 -26.54 -71.51
CA ASN A 49 -4.10 -25.43 -72.42
C ASN A 49 -4.65 -24.10 -71.89
N VAL A 50 -3.96 -23.01 -72.22
CA VAL A 50 -4.28 -21.66 -71.77
C VAL A 50 -4.59 -20.78 -72.97
N TRP A 51 -5.66 -20.00 -72.87
CA TRP A 51 -6.07 -19.04 -73.89
C TRP A 51 -6.22 -17.66 -73.27
N TYR A 52 -5.46 -16.72 -73.80
CA TYR A 52 -5.56 -15.30 -73.53
C TYR A 52 -6.51 -14.68 -74.54
N LYS A 53 -7.76 -14.45 -74.12
CA LYS A 53 -8.79 -13.84 -74.95
C LYS A 53 -8.59 -12.33 -74.95
N GLN A 54 -8.26 -11.77 -76.11
CA GLN A 54 -8.20 -10.33 -76.29
C GLN A 54 -9.62 -9.76 -76.43
N LEU A 55 -9.93 -8.72 -75.66
CA LEU A 55 -11.18 -7.98 -75.72
C LEU A 55 -11.01 -6.69 -76.54
N ASP A 56 -12.10 -6.17 -77.11
CA ASP A 56 -12.11 -4.98 -77.98
C ASP A 56 -11.65 -3.69 -77.27
N ASN A 57 -11.67 -3.68 -75.93
CA ASN A 57 -11.19 -2.58 -75.08
C ASN A 57 -9.68 -2.64 -74.79
N GLY A 58 -8.96 -3.60 -75.38
CA GLY A 58 -7.51 -3.78 -75.20
C GLY A 58 -7.12 -4.59 -73.96
N THR A 59 -8.05 -5.04 -73.13
CA THR A 59 -7.73 -5.93 -71.99
C THR A 59 -7.76 -7.41 -72.40
N THR A 60 -7.26 -8.29 -71.53
CA THR A 60 -7.16 -9.73 -71.80
C THR A 60 -7.77 -10.54 -70.66
N GLU A 61 -8.61 -11.52 -71.00
CA GLU A 61 -9.14 -12.51 -70.04
C GLU A 61 -8.37 -13.83 -70.18
N LEU A 62 -8.04 -14.49 -69.06
CA LEU A 62 -7.34 -15.77 -69.06
C LEU A 62 -8.32 -16.93 -68.90
N TYR A 63 -8.34 -17.82 -69.87
CA TYR A 63 -9.11 -19.07 -69.84
C TYR A 63 -8.17 -20.27 -69.82
N TYR A 64 -8.56 -21.34 -69.12
CA TYR A 64 -7.90 -22.65 -69.22
C TYR A 64 -8.89 -23.73 -69.69
N TRP A 65 -8.40 -24.69 -70.48
CA TRP A 65 -9.23 -25.82 -70.92
C TRP A 65 -9.20 -26.93 -69.86
N ASP A 66 -10.34 -27.23 -69.25
CA ASP A 66 -10.45 -28.25 -68.19
C ASP A 66 -10.57 -29.70 -68.71
N GLY A 67 -10.63 -29.85 -70.03
CA GLY A 67 -10.86 -31.11 -70.74
C GLY A 67 -12.22 -31.18 -71.43
N ASN A 68 -13.16 -30.29 -71.08
CA ASN A 68 -14.52 -30.27 -71.59
C ASN A 68 -14.98 -28.88 -72.06
N ALA A 69 -14.53 -27.81 -71.39
CA ALA A 69 -14.84 -26.42 -71.74
C ALA A 69 -13.69 -25.46 -71.41
N TRP A 70 -13.71 -24.26 -72.03
CA TRP A 70 -12.84 -23.16 -71.66
C TRP A 70 -13.42 -22.50 -70.41
N VAL A 71 -12.70 -22.60 -69.29
CA VAL A 71 -13.09 -22.06 -67.99
C VAL A 71 -12.31 -20.78 -67.70
N LEU A 72 -13.01 -19.70 -67.31
CA LEU A 72 -12.39 -18.42 -66.96
C LEU A 72 -11.60 -18.58 -65.66
N SER A 73 -10.29 -18.31 -65.72
CA SER A 73 -9.40 -18.33 -64.57
C SER A 73 -9.52 -17.00 -63.82
N ALA A 74 -10.58 -16.91 -63.02
CA ALA A 74 -10.83 -15.91 -61.98
C ALA A 74 -11.29 -14.49 -62.41
N LYS A 75 -12.32 -13.97 -61.72
CA LYS A 75 -12.76 -12.55 -61.74
C LYS A 75 -11.94 -11.69 -60.76
N THR A 76 -10.66 -11.99 -60.62
CA THR A 76 -9.88 -11.63 -59.44
C THR A 76 -9.37 -10.20 -59.41
N ASP A 77 -9.40 -9.45 -60.52
CA ASP A 77 -8.66 -8.19 -60.62
C ASP A 77 -9.26 -6.99 -59.86
N SER A 78 -10.52 -7.06 -59.44
CA SER A 78 -11.10 -5.98 -58.60
C SER A 78 -11.18 -6.35 -57.12
N GLN A 79 -11.16 -7.65 -56.80
CA GLN A 79 -11.40 -8.14 -55.45
C GLN A 79 -10.09 -8.33 -54.66
N TRP A 80 -9.00 -8.71 -55.35
CA TRP A 80 -7.65 -8.71 -54.77
C TRP A 80 -7.13 -7.31 -54.43
N GLN A 81 -7.50 -6.28 -55.20
CA GLN A 81 -7.10 -4.88 -54.98
C GLN A 81 -7.77 -4.32 -53.73
N LYS A 82 -9.07 -4.54 -53.57
CA LYS A 82 -9.81 -4.16 -52.35
C LYS A 82 -9.25 -4.84 -51.11
N ASN A 83 -9.07 -6.16 -51.16
CA ASN A 83 -8.60 -6.92 -50.00
C ASN A 83 -7.14 -6.60 -49.63
N ARG A 84 -6.30 -6.15 -50.58
CA ARG A 84 -4.95 -5.64 -50.28
C ARG A 84 -4.99 -4.25 -49.66
N ALA A 85 -5.73 -3.30 -50.25
CA ALA A 85 -5.80 -1.93 -49.74
C ALA A 85 -6.35 -1.87 -48.30
N GLU A 86 -7.31 -2.73 -47.97
CA GLU A 86 -7.87 -2.86 -46.62
C GLU A 86 -6.90 -3.51 -45.61
N GLN A 87 -5.90 -4.29 -46.06
CA GLN A 87 -4.95 -4.99 -45.17
C GLN A 87 -3.52 -4.42 -45.19
N SER A 88 -3.13 -3.65 -46.21
CA SER A 88 -1.74 -3.20 -46.40
C SER A 88 -1.49 -1.72 -46.12
N GLY A 89 -2.52 -0.93 -45.79
CA GLY A 89 -2.36 0.51 -45.52
C GLY A 89 -1.84 1.32 -46.72
N ASP A 90 -2.01 0.83 -47.95
CA ASP A 90 -1.57 1.49 -49.19
C ASP A 90 -2.61 2.56 -49.60
N HIS A 91 -2.86 3.49 -48.69
CA HIS A 91 -3.80 4.60 -48.86
C HIS A 91 -3.08 5.75 -49.55
N THR A 92 -3.69 6.27 -50.62
CA THR A 92 -3.12 7.38 -51.38
C THR A 92 -3.43 8.72 -50.70
N ARG A 93 -2.43 9.61 -50.66
CA ARG A 93 -2.55 11.00 -50.19
C ARG A 93 -2.74 11.93 -51.39
N PHE A 94 -3.84 12.66 -51.39
CA PHE A 94 -4.13 13.71 -52.36
C PHE A 94 -3.94 15.11 -51.76
N ASP A 95 -3.50 16.05 -52.58
CA ASP A 95 -3.40 17.47 -52.25
C ASP A 95 -4.01 18.30 -53.38
N GLY A 96 -4.75 19.34 -53.04
CA GLY A 96 -5.23 20.34 -54.00
C GLY A 96 -6.69 20.75 -53.80
N PRO A 97 -7.14 21.80 -54.51
CA PRO A 97 -8.48 22.37 -54.33
C PRO A 97 -9.59 21.49 -54.89
N ASP A 98 -9.29 20.67 -55.90
CA ASP A 98 -10.27 19.86 -56.63
C ASP A 98 -10.45 18.48 -56.00
N GLU A 99 -11.69 17.99 -55.98
CA GLU A 99 -12.03 16.67 -55.44
C GLU A 99 -11.34 15.55 -56.24
N PRO A 100 -10.58 14.66 -55.58
CA PRO A 100 -9.86 13.59 -56.26
C PRO A 100 -10.81 12.58 -56.92
N LYS A 101 -10.41 12.09 -58.11
CA LYS A 101 -11.15 11.08 -58.88
C LYS A 101 -10.52 9.69 -58.70
N ASN A 102 -11.34 8.64 -58.71
CA ASN A 102 -10.96 7.23 -58.56
C ASN A 102 -10.38 6.85 -57.17
N ALA A 103 -10.87 7.49 -56.10
CA ALA A 103 -10.43 7.23 -54.73
C ALA A 103 -10.84 5.82 -54.24
N GLN A 104 -9.99 5.25 -53.38
CA GLN A 104 -10.19 3.98 -52.69
C GLN A 104 -10.50 4.24 -51.21
N GLN A 105 -11.25 3.32 -50.59
CA GLN A 105 -11.62 3.45 -49.19
C GLN A 105 -10.36 3.56 -48.32
N GLY A 106 -10.30 4.59 -47.46
CA GLY A 106 -9.15 4.88 -46.61
C GLY A 106 -8.17 5.91 -47.18
N ASP A 107 -8.31 6.31 -48.46
CA ASP A 107 -7.51 7.41 -49.02
C ASP A 107 -7.73 8.72 -48.26
N ILE A 108 -6.70 9.56 -48.22
CA ILE A 108 -6.70 10.85 -47.52
C ILE A 108 -6.50 12.01 -48.49
N TRP A 109 -7.22 13.10 -48.28
CA TRP A 109 -7.14 14.30 -49.11
C TRP A 109 -6.99 15.55 -48.24
N PHE A 110 -6.00 16.38 -48.57
CA PHE A 110 -5.78 17.68 -47.94
C PHE A 110 -6.09 18.80 -48.92
N LYS A 111 -6.85 19.79 -48.46
CA LYS A 111 -7.12 21.00 -49.22
C LYS A 111 -7.07 22.22 -48.33
N GLU A 112 -6.78 23.37 -48.93
CA GLU A 112 -6.84 24.64 -48.23
C GLU A 112 -8.29 24.96 -47.85
N ASP A 113 -8.52 25.33 -46.59
CA ASP A 113 -9.82 25.75 -46.06
C ASP A 113 -9.58 26.91 -45.10
N VAL A 114 -10.04 28.11 -45.51
CA VAL A 114 -9.88 29.35 -44.74
C VAL A 114 -10.61 29.34 -43.40
N ASN A 115 -11.54 28.39 -43.21
CA ASN A 115 -12.29 28.26 -41.96
C ASN A 115 -11.63 27.29 -40.97
N GLU A 116 -10.54 26.61 -41.36
CA GLU A 116 -9.79 25.72 -40.49
C GLU A 116 -8.70 26.46 -39.70
N LYS A 117 -8.49 26.05 -38.45
CA LYS A 117 -7.53 26.70 -37.55
C LYS A 117 -6.10 26.70 -38.09
N ASN A 118 -5.74 25.68 -38.87
CA ASN A 118 -4.43 25.54 -39.50
C ASN A 118 -4.46 25.80 -41.02
N GLY A 119 -5.57 26.34 -41.55
CA GLY A 119 -5.75 26.66 -42.98
C GLY A 119 -5.86 25.45 -43.92
N ILE A 120 -5.81 24.22 -43.39
CA ILE A 120 -5.88 22.97 -44.16
C ILE A 120 -6.96 22.08 -43.54
N ALA A 121 -7.88 21.62 -44.37
CA ALA A 121 -8.85 20.58 -44.03
C ALA A 121 -8.35 19.21 -44.52
N MET A 122 -8.54 18.19 -43.69
CA MET A 122 -8.28 16.80 -44.04
C MET A 122 -9.60 16.07 -44.31
N TYR A 123 -9.63 15.21 -45.32
CA TYR A 123 -10.76 14.35 -45.66
C TYR A 123 -10.29 12.90 -45.80
N SER A 124 -11.15 11.95 -45.48
CA SER A 124 -10.93 10.51 -45.71
C SER A 124 -12.02 9.95 -46.62
N TYR A 125 -11.67 9.13 -47.61
CA TYR A 125 -12.65 8.53 -48.51
C TYR A 125 -13.30 7.30 -47.88
N SER A 126 -14.63 7.30 -47.80
CA SER A 126 -15.43 6.21 -47.21
C SER A 126 -15.65 5.00 -48.14
N GLY A 127 -15.12 5.03 -49.36
CA GLY A 127 -15.46 4.10 -50.43
C GLY A 127 -16.64 4.55 -51.29
N LYS A 128 -17.31 5.66 -50.92
CA LYS A 128 -18.36 6.32 -51.72
C LYS A 128 -18.20 7.82 -51.78
N THR A 129 -17.88 8.46 -50.65
CA THR A 129 -17.76 9.92 -50.53
C THR A 129 -16.56 10.32 -49.67
N TRP A 130 -16.05 11.52 -49.90
CA TRP A 130 -15.05 12.17 -49.03
C TRP A 130 -15.71 12.71 -47.77
N VAL A 131 -15.20 12.30 -46.60
CA VAL A 131 -15.70 12.72 -45.29
C VAL A 131 -14.65 13.61 -44.63
N LYS A 132 -15.05 14.84 -44.24
CA LYS A 132 -14.15 15.79 -43.56
C LYS A 132 -13.78 15.27 -42.18
N PHE A 133 -12.50 15.31 -41.84
CA PHE A 133 -12.01 15.11 -40.50
C PHE A 133 -12.17 16.40 -39.70
N ASN A 134 -13.15 16.45 -38.80
CA ASN A 134 -13.44 17.61 -37.93
C ASN A 134 -12.72 17.51 -36.57
N GLY A 135 -11.58 16.83 -36.52
CA GLY A 135 -10.96 16.37 -35.28
C GLY A 135 -11.52 15.02 -34.83
N MET A 136 -10.92 14.50 -33.76
CA MET A 136 -11.38 13.27 -33.15
C MET A 136 -12.53 13.58 -32.18
N THR A 137 -13.75 13.25 -32.57
CA THR A 137 -14.94 13.37 -31.70
C THR A 137 -15.12 12.15 -30.80
N ASP A 138 -14.43 11.06 -31.12
CA ASP A 138 -14.43 9.80 -30.38
C ASP A 138 -12.99 9.30 -30.22
N ALA A 139 -12.52 9.21 -28.97
CA ALA A 139 -11.19 8.74 -28.62
C ALA A 139 -10.96 7.25 -28.97
N ASN A 140 -12.00 6.49 -29.34
CA ASN A 140 -11.89 5.13 -29.86
C ASN A 140 -11.03 5.02 -31.12
N MET A 141 -10.69 6.15 -31.76
CA MET A 141 -9.78 6.23 -32.90
C MET A 141 -8.29 6.31 -32.47
N LEU A 142 -7.97 6.40 -31.17
CA LEU A 142 -6.60 6.31 -30.62
C LEU A 142 -6.30 4.87 -30.19
N GLN A 143 -6.28 3.95 -31.15
CA GLN A 143 -6.18 2.51 -30.86
C GLN A 143 -4.74 2.06 -30.62
N GLU A 144 -3.76 2.77 -31.19
CA GLU A 144 -2.36 2.33 -31.20
C GLU A 144 -1.42 3.55 -31.08
N GLY A 145 -0.79 3.74 -29.92
CA GLY A 145 0.25 4.77 -29.73
C GLY A 145 0.33 5.35 -28.32
N ASN A 146 1.52 5.87 -27.98
CA ASN A 146 1.70 6.70 -26.79
C ASN A 146 1.24 8.13 -27.08
N ILE A 147 0.42 8.70 -26.21
CA ILE A 147 0.08 10.13 -26.26
C ILE A 147 1.14 10.89 -25.47
N ASP A 148 1.93 11.75 -26.14
CA ASP A 148 2.74 12.74 -25.44
C ASP A 148 1.85 13.85 -24.89
N ALA A 149 1.58 13.79 -23.58
CA ALA A 149 0.70 14.72 -22.90
C ALA A 149 1.40 16.02 -22.46
N SER A 150 2.66 16.26 -22.82
CA SER A 150 3.45 17.43 -22.37
C SER A 150 2.82 18.79 -22.69
N ARG A 151 1.89 18.85 -23.64
CA ARG A 151 1.16 20.06 -24.05
C ARG A 151 -0.36 19.93 -24.00
N ILE A 152 -0.88 18.84 -23.43
CA ILE A 152 -2.32 18.57 -23.37
C ILE A 152 -2.86 19.08 -22.03
N ASN A 153 -3.79 20.02 -22.09
CA ASN A 153 -4.57 20.45 -20.93
C ASN A 153 -5.92 19.75 -20.95
N VAL A 154 -6.12 18.81 -20.03
CA VAL A 154 -7.42 18.16 -19.85
C VAL A 154 -8.24 18.99 -18.87
N LEU A 155 -9.25 19.70 -19.37
CA LEU A 155 -10.10 20.57 -18.56
C LEU A 155 -11.10 19.79 -17.70
N ASN A 156 -11.64 18.70 -18.26
CA ASN A 156 -12.56 17.78 -17.59
C ASN A 156 -12.13 16.36 -17.93
N LEU A 157 -11.91 15.53 -16.91
CA LEU A 157 -11.53 14.13 -17.06
C LEU A 157 -12.42 13.28 -16.18
N ASP A 158 -13.14 12.33 -16.79
CA ASP A 158 -13.72 11.22 -16.04
C ASP A 158 -12.63 10.17 -15.84
N ALA A 159 -12.22 9.98 -14.59
CA ALA A 159 -11.05 9.19 -14.23
C ALA A 159 -11.38 7.71 -13.89
N GLY A 160 -12.59 7.23 -14.17
CA GLY A 160 -13.06 5.90 -13.76
C GLY A 160 -12.18 4.71 -14.17
N ASN A 161 -11.32 4.86 -15.19
CA ASN A 161 -10.44 3.80 -15.70
C ASN A 161 -8.95 4.21 -15.82
N ILE A 162 -8.49 5.23 -15.08
CA ILE A 162 -7.08 5.64 -15.15
C ILE A 162 -6.21 4.71 -14.31
N THR A 163 -5.27 4.01 -14.96
CA THR A 163 -4.17 3.31 -14.30
C THR A 163 -2.89 4.12 -14.45
N ALA A 164 -2.32 4.62 -13.35
CA ALA A 164 -1.08 5.38 -13.35
C ALA A 164 0.05 4.60 -12.66
N GLY A 165 1.28 4.69 -13.19
CA GLY A 165 2.46 4.11 -12.55
C GLY A 165 3.02 4.99 -11.41
N THR A 166 3.28 6.26 -11.70
CA THR A 166 3.69 7.25 -10.69
C THR A 166 2.87 8.51 -10.88
N LEU A 167 2.18 8.94 -9.83
CA LEU A 167 1.43 10.20 -9.79
C LEU A 167 2.17 11.19 -8.87
N SER A 168 2.75 12.22 -9.45
CA SER A 168 3.27 13.37 -8.70
C SER A 168 2.20 14.45 -8.66
N ALA A 169 1.49 14.56 -7.54
CA ALA A 169 0.41 15.53 -7.37
C ALA A 169 0.69 16.47 -6.19
N ASN A 170 0.53 17.77 -6.40
CA ASN A 170 0.58 18.76 -5.32
C ASN A 170 -0.72 18.80 -4.50
N PHE A 171 -1.85 18.41 -5.09
CA PHE A 171 -3.16 18.38 -4.45
C PHE A 171 -3.95 17.13 -4.88
N ILE A 172 -4.32 16.30 -3.90
CA ILE A 172 -5.31 15.23 -4.08
C ILE A 172 -6.46 15.57 -3.15
N LYS A 173 -7.54 16.13 -3.71
CA LYS A 173 -8.76 16.47 -2.96
C LYS A 173 -9.89 15.56 -3.44
N GLY A 174 -10.04 14.40 -2.80
CA GLY A 174 -11.20 13.53 -2.94
C GLY A 174 -12.15 13.73 -1.77
N GLY A 175 -13.45 13.49 -1.95
CA GLY A 175 -14.37 13.39 -0.82
C GLY A 175 -13.99 12.20 0.07
N GLN A 176 -13.79 11.03 -0.55
CA GLN A 176 -13.27 9.82 0.07
C GLN A 176 -12.02 9.37 -0.68
N ILE A 177 -10.95 9.06 0.05
CA ILE A 177 -9.73 8.43 -0.47
C ILE A 177 -9.65 7.05 0.17
N ASP A 178 -9.75 5.99 -0.64
CA ASP A 178 -9.44 4.64 -0.17
C ASP A 178 -7.91 4.46 -0.18
N ALA A 179 -7.33 4.47 1.03
CA ALA A 179 -5.91 4.39 1.27
C ALA A 179 -5.44 2.99 1.70
N SER A 180 -6.19 1.93 1.36
CA SER A 180 -5.97 0.56 1.86
C SER A 180 -4.57 -0.03 1.59
N GLN A 181 -3.80 0.51 0.66
CA GLN A 181 -2.45 0.05 0.30
C GLN A 181 -1.39 1.16 0.32
N ILE A 182 -1.63 2.28 1.03
CA ILE A 182 -0.69 3.40 1.07
C ILE A 182 0.35 3.21 2.18
N ASP A 183 1.62 3.08 1.80
CA ASP A 183 2.76 3.24 2.72
C ASP A 183 3.23 4.71 2.72
N VAL A 184 3.08 5.39 3.85
CA VAL A 184 3.53 6.79 3.99
C VAL A 184 4.88 6.84 4.70
N ILE A 185 5.90 7.32 4.00
CA ILE A 185 7.22 7.60 4.58
C ILE A 185 7.31 9.10 4.86
N ASN A 186 7.74 9.48 6.07
CA ASN A 186 7.85 10.88 6.53
C ASN A 186 6.50 11.64 6.60
N LEU A 187 5.44 10.97 7.07
CA LEU A 187 4.13 11.61 7.29
C LEU A 187 4.22 12.72 8.34
N ASN A 188 3.89 13.94 7.95
CA ASN A 188 3.62 15.03 8.90
C ASN A 188 2.16 14.96 9.38
N VAL A 189 1.94 14.62 10.66
CA VAL A 189 0.61 14.42 11.27
C VAL A 189 0.02 15.66 11.95
N ASN A 190 0.55 16.87 11.71
CA ASN A 190 0.13 18.11 12.39
C ASN A 190 -1.35 18.49 12.19
N SER A 191 -2.00 17.94 11.16
CA SER A 191 -3.41 18.16 10.88
C SER A 191 -4.19 16.86 10.71
N LEU A 192 -3.62 15.75 11.21
CA LEU A 192 -4.33 14.48 11.31
C LEU A 192 -5.32 14.58 12.47
N VAL A 193 -6.52 15.04 12.15
CA VAL A 193 -7.65 15.05 13.09
C VAL A 193 -8.58 13.91 12.73
N GLY A 194 -8.94 13.14 13.74
CA GLY A 194 -9.87 12.03 13.61
C GLY A 194 -10.39 11.65 14.98
N ASN A 195 -11.58 11.06 15.02
CA ASN A 195 -12.12 10.49 16.26
C ASN A 195 -11.25 9.33 16.78
N VAL A 196 -10.46 8.71 15.90
CA VAL A 196 -9.63 7.53 16.18
C VAL A 196 -8.31 7.65 15.41
N SER A 197 -7.19 7.35 16.08
CA SER A 197 -5.87 7.12 15.46
C SER A 197 -5.36 5.74 15.85
N GLN A 198 -4.88 4.95 14.88
CA GLN A 198 -4.30 3.61 15.10
C GLN A 198 -2.84 3.59 14.64
N PHE A 199 -1.89 3.69 15.57
CA PHE A 199 -0.46 3.60 15.27
C PHE A 199 0.07 2.19 15.62
N ILE A 200 0.50 1.43 14.60
CA ILE A 200 0.95 0.03 14.76
C ILE A 200 2.26 -0.06 15.57
N LYS A 201 3.04 1.05 15.62
CA LYS A 201 4.21 1.26 16.51
C LYS A 201 4.38 2.75 16.82
N SER A 202 3.68 3.28 17.82
CA SER A 202 4.19 4.44 18.55
C SER A 202 5.11 3.91 19.64
N ASN A 203 6.41 4.18 19.53
CA ASN A 203 7.31 3.99 20.64
C ASN A 203 6.92 4.95 21.77
N TRP A 204 6.13 4.43 22.70
CA TRP A 204 6.09 4.85 24.11
C TRP A 204 6.84 3.77 24.93
N ASN A 205 8.00 3.31 24.44
CA ASN A 205 8.84 2.19 24.90
C ASN A 205 8.21 0.84 25.31
N GLY A 206 6.90 0.61 25.15
CA GLY A 206 6.29 -0.74 25.18
C GLY A 206 6.35 -1.47 26.52
N GLU A 207 6.75 -0.80 27.59
CA GLU A 207 7.07 -1.40 28.88
C GLU A 207 5.84 -1.63 29.79
N TYR A 208 4.67 -1.08 29.43
CA TYR A 208 3.48 -1.03 30.28
C TYR A 208 2.24 -1.65 29.60
N GLN A 209 1.39 -2.35 30.36
CA GLN A 209 0.22 -3.07 29.80
C GLN A 209 -0.75 -2.15 29.05
N SER A 210 -1.02 -0.93 29.54
CA SER A 210 -1.76 0.09 28.76
C SER A 210 -1.44 1.52 29.21
N VAL A 211 -1.49 2.46 28.27
CA VAL A 211 -1.52 3.92 28.50
C VAL A 211 -2.81 4.46 27.86
N SER A 212 -3.75 4.94 28.66
CA SER A 212 -4.93 5.67 28.18
C SER A 212 -4.75 7.15 28.44
N ILE A 213 -5.01 8.01 27.45
CA ILE A 213 -5.11 9.47 27.59
C ILE A 213 -6.53 9.83 27.17
N GLU A 214 -7.35 10.18 28.15
CA GLU A 214 -8.73 10.60 27.97
C GLU A 214 -8.89 12.04 28.47
N TRP A 215 -10.02 12.66 28.18
CA TRP A 215 -10.37 13.97 28.74
C TRP A 215 -10.37 13.98 30.29
N SER A 216 -10.54 12.80 30.89
CA SER A 216 -10.63 12.57 32.33
C SER A 216 -9.27 12.31 33.00
N GLY A 217 -8.21 12.13 32.22
CA GLY A 217 -6.86 11.93 32.73
C GLY A 217 -6.05 10.90 31.97
N MET A 218 -4.94 10.48 32.57
CA MET A 218 -4.04 9.48 32.02
C MET A 218 -3.98 8.26 32.94
N THR A 219 -4.08 7.07 32.37
CA THR A 219 -3.91 5.83 33.14
C THR A 219 -2.78 5.02 32.54
N VAL A 220 -1.83 4.62 33.39
CA VAL A 220 -0.83 3.60 33.10
C VAL A 220 -1.16 2.36 33.92
N SER A 221 -1.41 1.23 33.25
CA SER A 221 -1.69 -0.04 33.93
C SER A 221 -0.53 -1.01 33.68
N THR A 222 -0.10 -1.72 34.72
CA THR A 222 0.93 -2.77 34.66
C THR A 222 0.70 -3.85 35.71
N GLY A 223 0.23 -5.02 35.28
CA GLY A 223 -0.09 -6.15 36.15
C GLY A 223 -1.27 -5.82 37.05
N ASP A 224 -1.11 -6.16 38.33
CA ASP A 224 -2.05 -5.80 39.37
C ASP A 224 -2.02 -4.30 39.71
N MET A 225 -1.03 -3.56 39.20
CA MET A 225 -0.83 -2.14 39.48
C MET A 225 -1.52 -1.29 38.42
N LYS A 226 -2.22 -0.27 38.90
CA LYS A 226 -2.72 0.81 38.08
C LYS A 226 -2.30 2.13 38.70
N THR A 227 -1.68 2.98 37.90
CA THR A 227 -1.36 4.34 38.26
C THR A 227 -2.14 5.28 37.36
N SER A 228 -2.99 6.11 37.95
CA SER A 228 -3.76 7.08 37.19
C SER A 228 -3.47 8.50 37.66
N PHE A 229 -3.29 9.39 36.68
CA PHE A 229 -3.27 10.83 36.84
C PHE A 229 -4.67 11.33 36.55
N ASN A 230 -5.31 11.89 37.56
CA ASN A 230 -6.63 12.51 37.44
C ASN A 230 -6.68 13.82 38.24
N ASN A 231 -7.88 14.39 38.42
CA ASN A 231 -8.07 15.66 39.14
C ASN A 231 -7.64 15.62 40.62
N TYR A 232 -7.39 14.44 41.18
CA TYR A 232 -6.97 14.24 42.57
C TYR A 232 -5.46 14.00 42.72
N GLY A 233 -4.73 13.84 41.61
CA GLY A 233 -3.29 13.60 41.60
C GLY A 233 -2.95 12.20 41.08
N ILE A 234 -1.97 11.55 41.71
CA ILE A 234 -1.48 10.22 41.34
C ILE A 234 -2.17 9.20 42.22
N ASN A 235 -3.00 8.36 41.61
CA ASN A 235 -3.73 7.32 42.31
C ASN A 235 -3.02 6.00 42.08
N PHE A 236 -2.94 5.21 43.14
CA PHE A 236 -2.34 3.88 43.15
C PHE A 236 -3.43 2.89 43.49
N ASP A 237 -3.77 2.06 42.51
CA ASP A 237 -4.67 0.93 42.71
C ASP A 237 -3.87 -0.36 42.56
N TYR A 238 -4.17 -1.33 43.42
CA TYR A 238 -3.56 -2.65 43.39
C TYR A 238 -4.63 -3.73 43.53
N ARG A 239 -4.71 -4.67 42.58
CA ARG A 239 -5.73 -5.73 42.56
C ARG A 239 -7.17 -5.23 42.73
N GLY A 240 -7.48 -4.09 42.09
CA GLY A 240 -8.79 -3.43 42.18
C GLY A 240 -9.08 -2.74 43.52
N ARG A 241 -8.17 -2.82 44.48
CA ARG A 241 -8.23 -2.04 45.72
C ARG A 241 -7.63 -0.68 45.46
N SER A 242 -8.35 0.37 45.82
CA SER A 242 -7.77 1.70 45.83
C SER A 242 -6.87 1.80 47.06
N ILE A 243 -5.56 1.79 46.85
CA ILE A 243 -4.60 1.78 47.94
C ILE A 243 -4.46 3.18 48.52
N GLY A 244 -4.37 4.17 47.64
CA GLY A 244 -4.20 5.54 48.04
C GLY A 244 -3.87 6.44 46.88
N TYR A 245 -3.63 7.70 47.21
CA TYR A 245 -3.21 8.68 46.23
C TYR A 245 -2.28 9.71 46.85
N ILE A 246 -1.41 10.24 46.00
CA ILE A 246 -0.59 11.40 46.33
C ILE A 246 -1.19 12.57 45.58
N GLY A 247 -1.62 13.58 46.33
CA GLY A 247 -2.41 14.65 45.78
C GLY A 247 -2.53 15.86 46.69
N ARG A 248 -3.34 16.80 46.22
CA ARG A 248 -3.71 17.99 46.97
C ARG A 248 -4.58 17.61 48.17
N SER A 249 -4.28 18.20 49.31
CA SER A 249 -5.11 18.18 50.51
C SER A 249 -5.46 19.59 50.96
N THR A 250 -6.45 19.70 51.83
CA THR A 250 -6.72 20.92 52.61
C THR A 250 -6.65 20.62 54.10
N LEU A 251 -6.27 21.61 54.90
CA LEU A 251 -6.31 21.49 56.34
C LEU A 251 -7.76 21.39 56.79
N VAL A 252 -8.08 20.38 57.61
CA VAL A 252 -9.42 20.22 58.16
C VAL A 252 -9.83 21.49 58.91
N GLY A 253 -10.97 22.06 58.52
CA GLY A 253 -11.51 23.29 59.10
C GLY A 253 -10.92 24.59 58.53
N ASN A 254 -10.00 24.52 57.57
CA ASN A 254 -9.52 25.67 56.83
C ASN A 254 -9.11 25.30 55.39
N ASP A 255 -10.08 25.32 54.47
CA ASP A 255 -9.87 24.96 53.06
C ASP A 255 -8.91 25.89 52.32
N ASN A 256 -8.58 27.03 52.90
CA ASN A 256 -7.60 27.97 52.35
C ASN A 256 -6.15 27.52 52.62
N VAL A 257 -5.94 26.58 53.56
CA VAL A 257 -4.63 26.00 53.82
C VAL A 257 -4.52 24.70 53.03
N VAL A 258 -3.81 24.77 51.91
CA VAL A 258 -3.61 23.65 50.99
C VAL A 258 -2.26 23.01 51.26
N GLY A 259 -2.20 21.68 51.25
CA GLY A 259 -0.98 20.90 51.41
C GLY A 259 -0.89 19.75 50.42
N MET A 260 0.23 19.02 50.46
CA MET A 260 0.33 17.71 49.82
C MET A 260 0.03 16.64 50.86
N SER A 261 -0.76 15.64 50.46
CA SER A 261 -1.07 14.50 51.30
C SER A 261 -0.73 13.20 50.58
N PHE A 262 -0.18 12.27 51.35
CA PHE A 262 -0.07 10.87 50.99
C PHE A 262 -1.24 10.17 51.67
N ASN A 263 -2.33 9.97 50.94
CA ASN A 263 -3.57 9.46 51.50
C ASN A 263 -3.64 7.95 51.36
N LEU A 264 -3.86 7.25 52.48
CA LEU A 264 -4.22 5.83 52.47
C LEU A 264 -5.73 5.75 52.37
N ASN A 265 -6.23 5.04 51.38
CA ASN A 265 -7.66 4.76 51.30
C ASN A 265 -8.05 3.64 52.28
N SER A 266 -9.35 3.41 52.47
CA SER A 266 -9.85 2.37 53.38
C SER A 266 -9.32 0.98 53.04
N ASP A 267 -8.98 0.74 51.79
CA ASP A 267 -8.49 -0.56 51.34
C ASP A 267 -6.96 -0.64 51.39
N GLY A 268 -6.24 0.42 51.73
CA GLY A 268 -4.81 0.35 52.03
C GLY A 268 -4.57 -0.05 53.48
N ASP A 269 -3.58 -0.91 53.72
CA ASP A 269 -3.32 -1.49 55.06
C ASP A 269 -2.33 -0.66 55.89
N TYR A 270 -1.24 -0.19 55.26
CA TYR A 270 -0.16 0.54 55.92
C TYR A 270 0.54 1.48 54.93
N PHE A 271 1.36 2.38 55.47
CA PHE A 271 2.38 3.10 54.71
C PHE A 271 3.76 2.77 55.25
N SER A 272 4.77 2.75 54.37
CA SER A 272 6.13 2.49 54.80
C SER A 272 7.17 3.17 53.92
N TRP A 273 8.35 3.35 54.51
CA TRP A 273 9.60 3.58 53.81
C TRP A 273 10.52 2.39 54.07
N SER A 274 11.05 1.83 52.99
CA SER A 274 11.81 0.58 53.02
C SER A 274 13.14 0.73 52.30
N ALA A 275 14.16 0.04 52.78
CA ALA A 275 15.50 0.09 52.20
C ALA A 275 16.21 -1.26 52.37
N LYS A 276 16.99 -1.67 51.36
CA LYS A 276 17.90 -2.82 51.48
C LYS A 276 18.99 -2.53 52.52
N ASP A 277 19.44 -3.57 53.21
CA ASP A 277 20.53 -3.41 54.16
C ASP A 277 21.86 -3.16 53.45
N LYS A 278 22.72 -2.36 54.08
CA LYS A 278 24.00 -1.97 53.51
C LYS A 278 24.88 -3.21 53.28
N GLY A 279 25.32 -3.40 52.04
CA GLY A 279 26.13 -4.54 51.64
C GLY A 279 25.34 -5.73 51.08
N ASP A 280 24.00 -5.64 51.02
CA ASP A 280 23.15 -6.68 50.44
C ASP A 280 22.33 -6.15 49.24
N PRO A 281 22.91 -6.08 48.02
CA PRO A 281 22.23 -5.56 46.85
C PRO A 281 21.13 -6.48 46.32
N ASN A 282 21.10 -7.76 46.71
CA ASN A 282 20.10 -8.74 46.27
C ASN A 282 19.04 -9.01 47.35
N GLY A 283 19.21 -8.49 48.56
CA GLY A 283 18.25 -8.57 49.65
C GLY A 283 16.90 -7.91 49.38
N ASN A 284 15.95 -8.21 50.26
CA ASN A 284 14.62 -7.60 50.27
C ASN A 284 14.67 -6.15 50.75
N TYR A 285 13.55 -5.44 50.63
CA TYR A 285 13.37 -4.08 51.17
C TYR A 285 12.60 -4.14 52.50
N PRO A 286 13.24 -4.42 53.65
CA PRO A 286 12.57 -4.34 54.94
C PRO A 286 12.11 -2.91 55.24
N MET A 287 10.98 -2.79 55.92
CA MET A 287 10.45 -1.50 56.37
C MET A 287 11.35 -0.91 57.46
N LYS A 288 11.79 0.33 57.27
CA LYS A 288 12.61 1.09 58.23
C LYS A 288 11.76 2.05 59.07
N MET A 289 10.73 2.60 58.44
CA MET A 289 9.64 3.33 59.09
C MET A 289 8.33 2.86 58.50
N ALA A 290 7.33 2.64 59.34
CA ALA A 290 5.98 2.32 58.88
C ALA A 290 4.93 2.97 59.78
N TRP A 291 3.75 3.22 59.21
CA TRP A 291 2.52 3.43 59.96
C TRP A 291 1.57 2.28 59.69
N TYR A 292 1.16 1.56 60.73
CA TYR A 292 0.16 0.49 60.62
C TYR A 292 -1.19 0.95 61.12
N ARG A 293 -2.24 0.57 60.39
CA ARG A 293 -3.62 0.72 60.88
C ARG A 293 -3.86 -0.21 62.08
N GLN A 294 -4.73 0.23 62.99
CA GLN A 294 -5.21 -0.60 64.07
C GLN A 294 -5.93 -1.84 63.56
N GLY A 295 -5.68 -3.00 64.20
CA GLY A 295 -6.37 -4.27 63.93
C GLY A 295 -5.67 -5.19 62.92
N LEU A 296 -4.51 -4.81 62.38
CA LEU A 296 -3.73 -5.67 61.51
C LEU A 296 -3.02 -6.78 62.29
N PRO A 297 -3.18 -8.07 61.91
CA PRO A 297 -2.50 -9.18 62.58
C PRO A 297 -0.98 -9.03 62.58
N ASN A 298 -0.33 -9.42 63.68
CA ASN A 298 1.14 -9.40 63.82
C ASN A 298 1.80 -8.02 63.64
N THR A 299 1.07 -6.93 63.86
CA THR A 299 1.61 -5.55 63.80
C THR A 299 1.30 -4.76 65.07
N ARG A 300 2.04 -3.68 65.28
CA ARG A 300 1.74 -2.66 66.29
C ARG A 300 1.20 -1.43 65.57
N ALA A 301 -0.04 -1.06 65.88
CA ALA A 301 -0.70 0.10 65.29
C ALA A 301 0.09 1.39 65.59
N GLY A 302 0.06 2.35 64.65
CA GLY A 302 0.80 3.61 64.76
C GLY A 302 2.17 3.56 64.08
N PHE A 303 3.02 4.53 64.41
CA PHE A 303 4.35 4.65 63.83
C PHE A 303 5.33 3.67 64.49
N VAL A 304 6.04 2.91 63.65
CA VAL A 304 7.07 1.96 64.04
C VAL A 304 8.35 2.29 63.30
N PHE A 305 9.46 2.30 64.04
CA PHE A 305 10.81 2.54 63.53
C PHE A 305 11.66 1.31 63.81
N SER A 306 12.33 0.78 62.79
CA SER A 306 13.19 -0.40 62.90
C SER A 306 14.65 -0.04 63.17
N ASP A 307 15.05 1.18 62.84
CA ASP A 307 16.36 1.75 63.10
C ASP A 307 16.25 2.89 64.12
N ASP A 308 17.39 3.35 64.64
CA ASP A 308 17.46 4.47 65.58
C ASP A 308 16.83 5.74 64.99
N VAL A 309 16.01 6.42 65.79
CA VAL A 309 15.44 7.72 65.44
C VAL A 309 16.28 8.81 66.09
N ASN A 310 17.02 9.54 65.27
CA ASN A 310 17.81 10.69 65.72
C ASN A 310 17.01 11.98 65.54
N PHE A 311 17.05 12.84 66.56
CA PHE A 311 16.44 14.16 66.51
C PHE A 311 17.50 15.21 66.81
N ASP A 312 17.68 16.16 65.90
CA ASP A 312 18.59 17.30 66.11
C ASP A 312 18.06 18.28 67.16
N ASN A 313 16.76 18.23 67.44
CA ASN A 313 16.07 19.07 68.40
C ASN A 313 15.38 18.23 69.48
N ALA A 314 15.03 18.88 70.60
CA ALA A 314 14.32 18.24 71.68
C ALA A 314 12.98 17.63 71.22
N ILE A 315 12.72 16.39 71.65
CA ILE A 315 11.42 15.73 71.45
C ILE A 315 10.45 16.27 72.52
N THR A 316 9.30 16.80 72.08
CA THR A 316 8.22 17.20 72.98
C THR A 316 7.04 16.22 72.84
N ILE A 317 6.73 15.48 73.90
CA ILE A 317 5.55 14.61 73.96
C ILE A 317 4.45 15.35 74.72
N ARG A 318 3.32 15.62 74.06
CA ARG A 318 2.14 16.23 74.68
C ARG A 318 1.09 15.15 74.97
N GLY A 319 0.84 14.85 76.24
CA GLY A 319 -0.08 13.79 76.69
C GLY A 319 0.62 12.77 77.60
N SER A 320 -0.07 11.66 77.90
CA SER A 320 0.50 10.55 78.69
C SER A 320 1.27 9.60 77.78
N ALA A 321 2.53 9.32 78.11
CA ALA A 321 3.30 8.24 77.50
C ALA A 321 3.19 7.00 78.39
N ASP A 322 2.79 5.86 77.81
CA ASP A 322 2.92 4.57 78.48
C ASP A 322 4.38 4.11 78.37
N VAL A 323 5.06 4.00 79.50
CA VAL A 323 6.50 3.74 79.59
C VAL A 323 6.70 2.33 80.14
N SER A 324 6.33 1.32 79.35
CA SER A 324 6.60 -0.08 79.68
C SER A 324 7.90 -0.54 79.01
N GLY A 325 8.97 -0.69 79.81
CA GLY A 325 10.27 -1.21 79.34
C GLY A 325 11.24 -0.18 78.75
N MET A 326 11.07 1.11 79.03
CA MET A 326 12.01 2.15 78.56
C MET A 326 13.32 2.11 79.35
N LEU A 327 14.43 1.88 78.65
CA LEU A 327 15.78 2.06 79.19
C LEU A 327 16.35 3.37 78.64
N ALA A 328 16.34 4.44 79.45
CA ALA A 328 16.88 5.74 79.04
C ALA A 328 18.29 5.93 79.59
N THR A 329 19.27 6.19 78.71
CA THR A 329 20.58 6.69 79.11
C THR A 329 20.59 8.20 78.97
N MET A 330 20.52 8.91 80.09
CA MET A 330 20.51 10.37 80.10
C MET A 330 21.91 10.90 80.41
N ALA A 331 22.59 11.47 79.42
CA ALA A 331 23.81 12.24 79.66
C ALA A 331 23.41 13.67 80.07
N TYR A 332 23.46 13.94 81.38
CA TYR A 332 23.24 15.28 81.91
C TYR A 332 24.52 16.12 81.72
N TYR A 333 24.46 17.14 80.86
CA TYR A 333 25.42 18.25 80.94
C TYR A 333 24.93 19.19 82.03
N LYS A 334 25.66 19.24 83.15
CA LYS A 334 25.34 20.08 84.31
C LYS A 334 25.53 21.56 83.95
N SER A 335 24.55 22.19 83.31
CA SER A 335 24.39 23.64 83.38
C SER A 335 23.22 23.96 84.30
N GLN A 336 23.54 24.14 85.57
CA GLN A 336 22.70 24.72 86.62
C GLN A 336 21.38 23.98 86.94
N GLY A 337 21.46 23.00 87.85
CA GLY A 337 20.39 22.68 88.80
C GLY A 337 19.09 22.04 88.27
N ALA A 338 19.05 21.51 87.04
CA ALA A 338 17.86 20.84 86.54
C ALA A 338 17.64 19.47 87.24
N THR A 339 16.55 19.35 88.01
CA THR A 339 16.09 18.11 88.65
C THR A 339 15.42 17.19 87.62
N PHE A 340 15.84 15.92 87.56
CA PHE A 340 15.11 14.90 86.80
C PHE A 340 13.93 14.38 87.63
N VAL A 341 12.70 14.52 87.13
CA VAL A 341 11.51 13.97 87.77
C VAL A 341 10.97 12.85 86.88
N ILE A 342 11.08 11.61 87.34
CA ILE A 342 10.36 10.48 86.74
C ILE A 342 9.07 10.28 87.57
N PRO A 343 7.89 10.68 87.07
CA PRO A 343 6.66 10.32 87.73
C PRO A 343 6.41 8.82 87.53
N THR A 344 6.60 8.03 88.60
CA THR A 344 6.17 6.63 88.64
C THR A 344 4.77 6.56 89.24
N SER A 345 3.77 6.15 88.47
CA SER A 345 2.49 5.68 89.03
C SER A 345 2.55 4.17 89.18
N VAL A 346 2.33 3.69 90.40
CA VAL A 346 1.96 2.30 90.65
C VAL A 346 0.44 2.30 90.81
N GLY A 347 -0.25 1.29 90.26
CA GLY A 347 -1.71 1.18 90.33
C GLY A 347 -2.24 1.42 91.75
N ASP A 348 -3.45 1.98 91.82
CA ASP A 348 -4.19 2.44 93.02
C ASP A 348 -3.87 3.85 93.55
N GLY A 349 -3.81 4.83 92.63
CA GLY A 349 -4.09 6.24 92.96
C GLY A 349 -3.07 6.95 93.85
N GLN A 350 -1.91 6.34 94.14
CA GLN A 350 -0.80 6.99 94.82
C GLN A 350 0.36 7.27 93.87
N THR A 351 0.66 8.55 93.68
CA THR A 351 1.89 9.01 93.02
C THR A 351 3.03 8.95 94.02
N ILE A 352 3.93 7.97 93.90
CA ILE A 352 5.21 8.01 94.60
C ILE A 352 6.18 8.75 93.68
N GLY A 353 6.46 10.01 94.00
CA GLY A 353 7.52 10.77 93.34
C GLY A 353 8.87 10.21 93.76
N SER A 354 9.46 9.35 92.93
CA SER A 354 10.81 8.87 93.13
C SER A 354 11.77 9.97 92.67
N TYR A 355 12.30 10.77 93.60
CA TYR A 355 13.34 11.75 93.29
C TYR A 355 14.68 11.01 93.13
N VAL A 356 15.19 10.96 91.91
CA VAL A 356 16.59 10.58 91.68
C VAL A 356 17.41 11.85 91.76
N TYR A 357 18.12 12.05 92.88
CA TYR A 357 19.20 13.04 92.95
C TYR A 357 20.42 12.43 92.26
N VAL A 358 20.90 13.06 91.19
CA VAL A 358 22.13 12.67 90.49
C VAL A 358 23.29 13.52 90.97
#